data_AF-A0A419DFH7-F1
#
_entry.id   AF-A0A419DFH7-F1
#
_cell.length_a   1.000
_cell.length_b   1.000
_cell.length_c   1.000
_cell.angle_alpha   90.00
_cell.angle_beta   90.00
_cell.angle_gamma   90.00
#
_symmetry.space_group_name_H-M   'P 1'
#
loop_
_entity.id
_entity.type
_entity.pdbx_description
1 polymer ?
#
loop_
_entity_poly.entity_id
_entity_poly.type
_entity_poly.pdbx_seq_one_letter_code
_entity_poly.pdbx_strand_id
1 'polypeptide(L)'
;MKLRLGSNRIFVIGIIMGLGAALVQAYFKVQPPEAYGISFIGHPNDLFAWLTNKFAGTNWPVRDVFVIYPALTVIGVLLGSIAAASRNKEFRIQTGPVRKGFLAIIFGFLVVNLGLLWGSCPIRTALLVGYGNGMAVLALLSMAAGVMLAVTYIRFKAKKGIPR
;
A
#
# COMPACT_ATOMS: atom_id res chain seq x y z
N MET A 1 8.04 11.19 -20.79
CA MET A 1 6.91 12.12 -20.60
C MET A 1 6.99 12.65 -19.17
N LYS A 2 7.26 13.96 -18.98
CA LYS A 2 7.36 14.57 -17.64
C LYS A 2 5.96 14.74 -17.07
N LEU A 3 5.56 13.91 -16.11
CA LEU A 3 4.41 14.21 -15.25
C LEU A 3 4.73 15.48 -14.45
N ARG A 4 4.29 16.63 -14.93
CA ARG A 4 4.20 17.85 -14.13
C ARG A 4 2.88 17.80 -13.36
N LEU A 5 2.78 16.92 -12.36
CA LEU A 5 1.80 17.13 -11.31
C LEU A 5 2.26 18.38 -10.56
N GLY A 6 1.51 19.49 -10.71
CA GLY A 6 1.75 20.67 -9.90
C GLY A 6 1.68 20.29 -8.43
N SER A 7 2.67 20.71 -7.63
CA SER A 7 2.80 20.37 -6.20
C SER A 7 1.46 20.47 -5.45
N ASN A 8 0.67 21.51 -5.74
CA ASN A 8 -0.66 21.73 -5.14
C ASN A 8 -1.63 20.55 -5.33
N ARG A 9 -1.61 19.84 -6.48
CA ARG A 9 -2.54 18.71 -6.70
C ARG A 9 -2.22 17.52 -5.80
N ILE A 10 -0.95 17.31 -5.47
CA ILE A 10 -0.52 16.21 -4.61
C ILE A 10 -1.00 16.45 -3.18
N PHE A 11 -0.85 17.68 -2.68
CA PHE A 11 -1.37 18.07 -1.37
C PHE A 11 -2.89 17.99 -1.30
N VAL A 12 -3.60 18.45 -2.33
CA VAL A 12 -5.07 18.39 -2.37
C VAL A 12 -5.58 16.94 -2.34
N ILE A 13 -4.97 16.03 -3.11
CA ILE A 13 -5.34 14.60 -3.09
C ILE A 13 -5.05 13.99 -1.71
N GLY A 14 -3.91 14.33 -1.09
CA GLY A 14 -3.57 13.87 0.25
C GLY A 14 -4.58 14.33 1.31
N ILE A 15 -5.00 15.59 1.25
CA ILE A 15 -6.03 16.15 2.15
C ILE A 15 -7.37 15.45 1.94
N ILE A 16 -7.81 15.26 0.69
CA ILE A 16 -9.08 14.58 0.40
C ILE A 16 -9.05 13.13 0.87
N MET A 17 -7.96 12.41 0.65
CA MET A 17 -7.79 11.03 1.12
C MET A 17 -7.76 10.94 2.65
N GLY A 18 -7.04 11.85 3.32
CA GLY A 18 -6.95 11.89 4.79
C GLY A 18 -8.28 12.25 5.45
N LEU A 19 -8.93 13.34 5.01
CA LEU A 19 -10.25 13.73 5.51
C LEU A 19 -11.31 12.68 5.17
N GLY A 20 -11.29 12.13 3.96
CA GLY A 20 -12.20 11.08 3.53
C GLY A 20 -12.07 9.83 4.38
N ALA A 21 -10.84 9.40 4.68
CA ALA A 21 -10.59 8.27 5.59
C ALA A 21 -11.15 8.54 6.99
N ALA A 22 -10.86 9.72 7.56
CA ALA A 22 -11.32 10.09 8.90
C ALA A 22 -12.86 10.18 8.99
N LEU A 23 -13.53 10.73 7.97
CA LEU A 23 -14.98 10.85 7.90
C LEU A 23 -15.66 9.48 7.78
N VAL A 24 -15.13 8.60 6.93
CA VAL A 24 -15.64 7.22 6.79
C VAL A 24 -15.45 6.46 8.10
N GLN A 25 -14.32 6.63 8.79
CA GLN A 25 -14.09 6.00 10.09
C GLN A 25 -15.04 6.53 11.18
N ALA A 26 -15.33 7.84 11.19
CA ALA A 26 -16.28 8.44 12.12
C ALA A 26 -17.72 7.97 11.85
N TYR A 27 -18.11 7.83 10.58
CA TYR A 27 -19.47 7.45 10.20
C TYR A 27 -19.76 5.97 10.44
N PHE A 28 -18.82 5.07 10.11
CA PHE A 28 -19.04 3.62 10.22
C PHE A 28 -18.72 3.04 11.61
N LYS A 29 -18.28 3.85 12.59
CA LYS A 29 -17.91 3.41 13.96
C LYS A 29 -17.02 2.15 13.98
N VAL A 30 -16.12 1.99 13.00
CA VAL A 30 -15.24 0.82 12.86
C VAL A 30 -14.06 0.96 13.84
N GLN A 31 -14.30 0.61 15.09
CA GLN A 31 -13.29 0.28 16.11
C GLN A 31 -13.47 -1.21 16.38
N PRO A 32 -12.57 -2.13 15.97
CA PRO A 32 -11.09 -2.04 16.01
C PRO A 32 -10.43 -2.41 14.65
N PRO A 33 -9.09 -2.45 14.45
CA PRO A 33 -8.02 -1.56 14.87
C PRO A 33 -7.91 -0.27 14.01
N GLU A 34 -7.24 0.75 14.54
CA GLU A 34 -7.03 2.05 13.87
C GLU A 34 -6.38 1.95 12.48
N ALA A 35 -6.91 2.73 11.54
CA ALA A 35 -6.49 2.82 10.14
C ALA A 35 -6.48 1.49 9.35
N TYR A 36 -7.19 0.46 9.82
CA TYR A 36 -7.18 -0.86 9.18
C TYR A 36 -7.81 -0.85 7.78
N GLY A 37 -8.83 -0.01 7.58
CA GLY A 37 -9.62 0.04 6.34
C GLY A 37 -8.80 0.26 5.06
N ILE A 38 -7.62 0.87 5.12
CA ILE A 38 -6.80 1.20 3.93
C ILE A 38 -5.56 0.28 3.80
N SER A 39 -5.46 -0.79 4.60
CA SER A 39 -4.27 -1.65 4.58
C SER A 39 -4.20 -2.58 3.37
N PHE A 40 -3.30 -2.30 2.43
CA PHE A 40 -3.01 -3.19 1.29
C PHE A 40 -2.32 -4.51 1.65
N ILE A 41 -1.82 -4.66 2.88
CA ILE A 41 -1.12 -5.87 3.36
C ILE A 41 -2.02 -6.68 4.30
N GLY A 42 -2.80 -6.00 5.15
CA GLY A 42 -3.70 -6.66 6.10
C GLY A 42 -4.87 -7.38 5.42
N HIS A 43 -5.56 -6.74 4.46
CA HIS A 43 -6.74 -7.35 3.82
C HIS A 43 -6.42 -8.62 3.03
N PRO A 44 -5.34 -8.69 2.21
CA PRO A 44 -4.99 -9.94 1.54
C PRO A 44 -4.57 -11.04 2.52
N ASN A 45 -3.91 -10.69 3.63
CA ASN A 45 -3.52 -11.66 4.64
C ASN A 45 -4.74 -12.23 5.37
N ASP A 46 -5.70 -11.38 5.77
CA ASP A 46 -6.95 -11.83 6.38
C ASP A 46 -7.82 -12.63 5.40
N LEU A 47 -7.84 -12.25 4.12
CA LEU A 47 -8.50 -13.02 3.06
C LEU A 47 -7.86 -14.40 2.92
N PHE A 48 -6.53 -14.47 2.92
CA PHE A 48 -5.80 -15.72 2.81
C PHE A 48 -6.05 -16.60 4.03
N ALA A 49 -5.97 -16.05 5.25
CA ALA A 49 -6.27 -16.75 6.50
C ALA A 49 -7.72 -17.26 6.54
N TRP A 50 -8.69 -16.46 6.08
CA TRP A 50 -10.08 -16.87 5.98
C TRP A 50 -10.29 -17.99 4.95
N LEU A 51 -9.64 -17.87 3.77
CA LEU A 51 -9.70 -18.88 2.71
C LEU A 51 -9.09 -20.20 3.18
N THR A 52 -7.94 -20.17 3.86
CA THR A 52 -7.31 -21.36 4.44
C THR A 52 -8.18 -21.98 5.53
N ASN A 53 -8.85 -21.18 6.36
CA ASN A 53 -9.76 -21.72 7.37
C ASN A 53 -10.97 -22.42 6.74
N LYS A 54 -11.51 -21.88 5.64
CA LYS A 54 -12.63 -22.49 4.89
C LYS A 54 -12.24 -23.75 4.13
N PHE A 55 -11.06 -23.80 3.52
CA PHE A 55 -10.62 -24.92 2.68
C PHE A 55 -9.86 -26.01 3.45
N ALA A 56 -9.05 -25.63 4.44
CA ALA A 56 -8.18 -26.56 5.18
C ALA A 56 -8.68 -26.86 6.59
N GLY A 57 -9.81 -26.27 7.03
CA GLY A 57 -10.39 -26.52 8.36
C GLY A 57 -9.52 -26.05 9.53
N THR A 58 -8.54 -25.19 9.27
CA THR A 58 -7.65 -24.63 10.29
C THR A 58 -8.32 -23.46 11.03
N ASN A 59 -7.84 -23.14 12.24
CA ASN A 59 -8.30 -21.99 13.03
C ASN A 59 -7.22 -20.90 13.09
N TRP A 60 -6.84 -20.35 11.94
CA TRP A 60 -5.92 -19.20 11.92
C TRP A 60 -6.64 -17.95 12.42
N PRO A 61 -5.95 -17.07 13.19
CA PRO A 61 -6.57 -15.86 13.72
C PRO A 61 -6.93 -14.91 12.58
N VAL A 62 -8.22 -14.73 12.32
CA VAL A 62 -8.78 -13.75 11.38
C VAL A 62 -9.34 -12.58 12.20
N ARG A 63 -9.12 -11.34 11.77
CA ARG A 63 -9.68 -10.17 12.48
C ARG A 63 -11.18 -10.05 12.21
N ASP A 64 -11.95 -9.78 13.26
CA ASP A 64 -13.42 -9.71 13.24
C ASP A 64 -13.99 -8.70 12.23
N VAL A 65 -13.22 -7.66 11.90
CA VAL A 65 -13.62 -6.60 10.97
C VAL A 65 -13.73 -7.10 9.53
N PHE A 66 -12.96 -8.12 9.18
CA PHE A 66 -12.97 -8.72 7.85
C PHE A 66 -14.28 -9.47 7.55
N VAL A 67 -14.98 -9.93 8.59
CA VAL A 67 -16.24 -10.68 8.47
C VAL A 67 -17.41 -9.76 8.11
N ILE A 68 -17.36 -8.48 8.51
CA ILE A 68 -18.47 -7.53 8.38
C ILE A 68 -18.30 -6.61 7.16
N TYR A 69 -17.06 -6.16 6.87
CA TYR A 69 -16.75 -5.28 5.74
C TYR A 69 -15.64 -5.90 4.89
N PRO A 70 -15.98 -6.82 3.97
CA PRO A 70 -14.98 -7.51 3.16
C PRO A 70 -14.27 -6.50 2.26
N ALA A 71 -12.93 -6.47 2.37
CA ALA A 71 -11.90 -6.03 1.43
C ALA A 71 -12.25 -5.03 0.28
N LEU A 72 -13.16 -4.07 0.49
CA LEU A 72 -13.62 -3.17 -0.55
C LEU A 72 -12.52 -2.22 -1.03
N THR A 73 -11.45 -2.05 -0.26
CA THR A 73 -10.37 -1.10 -0.59
C THR A 73 -9.42 -1.61 -1.65
N VAL A 74 -9.12 -2.92 -1.71
CA VAL A 74 -8.27 -3.46 -2.78
C VAL A 74 -9.02 -3.39 -4.12
N ILE A 75 -10.28 -3.85 -4.14
CA ILE A 75 -11.13 -3.82 -5.33
C ILE A 75 -11.43 -2.37 -5.73
N GLY A 76 -11.77 -1.51 -4.77
CA GLY A 76 -12.08 -0.10 -5.00
C GLY A 76 -10.89 0.70 -5.52
N VAL A 77 -9.67 0.45 -5.02
CA VAL A 77 -8.45 1.09 -5.54
C VAL A 77 -8.11 0.56 -6.93
N LEU A 78 -8.29 -0.74 -7.17
CA LEU A 78 -8.08 -1.32 -8.50
C LEU A 78 -9.04 -0.69 -9.52
N LEU A 79 -10.35 -0.69 -9.23
CA LEU A 79 -11.36 -0.09 -10.11
C LEU A 79 -11.18 1.42 -10.26
N GLY A 80 -10.87 2.14 -9.18
CA GLY A 80 -10.62 3.58 -9.19
C GLY A 80 -9.39 3.95 -10.03
N SER A 81 -8.30 3.18 -9.92
CA SER A 81 -7.10 3.41 -10.71
C SER A 81 -7.32 3.11 -12.19
N ILE A 82 -8.07 2.04 -12.53
CA ILE A 82 -8.47 1.73 -13.91
C ILE A 82 -9.36 2.84 -14.48
N ALA A 83 -10.38 3.28 -13.73
CA ALA A 83 -11.28 4.34 -14.17
C ALA A 83 -10.54 5.68 -14.39
N ALA A 84 -9.62 6.04 -13.48
CA ALA A 84 -8.80 7.23 -13.61
C ALA A 84 -7.83 7.15 -14.81
N ALA A 85 -7.16 6.00 -14.99
CA ALA A 85 -6.25 5.78 -16.12
C ALA A 85 -6.99 5.81 -17.47
N SER A 86 -8.20 5.24 -17.54
CA SER A 86 -9.05 5.27 -18.71
C SER A 86 -9.51 6.69 -19.07
N ARG A 87 -9.96 7.48 -18.08
CA ARG A 87 -10.38 8.87 -18.32
C ARG A 87 -9.23 9.77 -18.79
N ASN A 88 -8.03 9.57 -18.24
CA ASN A 88 -6.84 10.32 -18.63
C ASN A 88 -6.16 9.76 -19.91
N LYS A 89 -6.69 8.67 -20.49
CA LYS A 89 -6.09 7.96 -21.64
C LYS A 89 -4.63 7.54 -21.41
N GLU A 90 -4.28 7.25 -20.16
CA GLU A 90 -2.94 6.81 -19.75
C GLU A 90 -2.85 5.28 -19.63
N PHE A 91 -3.93 4.56 -19.91
CA PHE A 91 -3.94 3.10 -19.88
C PHE A 91 -3.08 2.54 -21.01
N ARG A 92 -1.83 2.20 -20.68
CA ARG A 92 -0.87 1.56 -21.59
C ARG A 92 -0.34 0.30 -20.94
N ILE A 93 -0.44 -0.80 -21.67
CA ILE A 93 0.20 -2.07 -21.31
C ILE A 93 1.71 -1.83 -21.44
N GLN A 94 2.39 -1.74 -20.30
CA GLN A 94 3.86 -1.67 -20.26
C GLN A 94 4.39 -3.09 -20.07
N THR A 95 5.32 -3.51 -20.94
CA THR A 95 6.12 -4.69 -20.68
C THR A 95 7.00 -4.41 -19.47
N GLY A 96 6.95 -5.28 -18.46
CA GLY A 96 7.53 -5.02 -17.15
C GLY A 96 9.01 -4.61 -17.24
N PRO A 97 9.46 -3.59 -16.48
CA PRO A 97 10.83 -3.06 -16.56
C PRO A 97 11.93 -4.01 -16.03
N VAL A 98 11.61 -5.27 -15.76
CA VAL A 98 12.53 -6.24 -15.15
C VAL A 98 12.94 -7.26 -16.20
N ARG A 99 14.16 -7.14 -16.73
CA ARG A 99 14.82 -8.12 -17.61
C ARG A 99 14.84 -9.57 -17.04
N LYS A 100 14.47 -9.76 -15.77
CA LYS A 100 14.29 -11.05 -15.09
C LYS A 100 13.03 -11.01 -14.24
N GLY A 101 11.88 -11.44 -14.78
CA GLY A 101 10.60 -11.49 -14.06
C GLY A 101 10.68 -12.18 -12.69
N PHE A 102 11.61 -13.14 -12.55
CA PHE A 102 11.91 -13.83 -11.30
C PHE A 102 12.34 -12.91 -10.15
N LEU A 103 13.18 -11.90 -10.40
CA LEU A 103 13.59 -10.96 -9.33
C LEU A 103 12.42 -10.11 -8.86
N ALA A 104 11.50 -9.73 -9.75
CA ALA A 104 10.33 -8.93 -9.38
C ALA A 104 9.42 -9.69 -8.41
N ILE A 105 9.25 -10.99 -8.63
CA ILE A 105 8.46 -11.87 -7.78
C ILE A 105 9.13 -12.01 -6.40
N ILE A 106 10.45 -12.22 -6.35
CA ILE A 106 11.19 -12.32 -5.09
C ILE A 106 11.09 -11.02 -4.29
N PHE A 107 11.30 -9.86 -4.93
CA PHE A 107 11.19 -8.57 -4.24
C PHE A 107 9.76 -8.32 -3.75
N GLY A 108 8.74 -8.68 -4.55
CA GLY A 108 7.35 -8.59 -4.14
C GLY A 108 7.05 -9.46 -2.91
N PHE A 109 7.47 -10.72 -2.93
CA PHE A 109 7.33 -11.64 -1.81
C PHE A 109 8.03 -11.10 -0.55
N LEU A 110 9.27 -10.62 -0.68
CA LEU A 110 10.03 -10.10 0.44
C LEU A 110 9.37 -8.85 1.05
N VAL A 111 8.86 -7.94 0.23
CA VAL A 111 8.16 -6.72 0.68
C VAL A 111 6.88 -7.07 1.43
N VAL A 112 6.10 -8.04 0.94
CA VAL A 112 4.86 -8.46 1.62
C VAL A 112 5.18 -9.09 2.98
N ASN A 113 6.15 -10.00 3.06
CA ASN A 113 6.52 -10.67 4.31
C ASN A 113 7.13 -9.69 5.34
N LEU A 114 8.05 -8.82 4.91
CA LEU A 114 8.63 -7.80 5.79
C LEU A 114 7.60 -6.75 6.22
N GLY A 115 6.66 -6.39 5.35
CA GLY A 115 5.54 -5.51 5.70
C GLY A 115 4.58 -6.16 6.69
N LEU A 116 4.41 -7.49 6.61
CA LEU A 116 3.62 -8.26 7.57
C LEU A 116 4.31 -8.36 8.94
N LEU A 117 5.66 -8.44 8.97
CA LEU A 117 6.45 -8.43 10.20
C LEU A 117 6.24 -7.16 11.01
N TRP A 118 6.15 -6.00 10.34
CA TRP A 118 5.80 -4.73 10.98
C TRP A 118 4.30 -4.62 11.29
N GLY A 119 3.46 -5.41 10.61
CA GLY A 119 2.02 -5.44 10.81
C GLY A 119 1.25 -4.28 10.17
N SER A 120 1.90 -3.43 9.35
CA SER A 120 1.21 -2.35 8.61
C SER A 120 1.84 -2.06 7.25
N CYS A 121 1.01 -1.54 6.33
CA CYS A 121 1.48 -1.01 5.05
C CYS A 121 1.86 0.48 5.18
N PRO A 122 2.64 1.04 4.23
CA PRO A 122 3.08 2.44 4.29
C PRO A 122 1.93 3.44 4.49
N ILE A 123 0.78 3.17 3.86
CA ILE A 123 -0.40 4.04 3.95
C ILE A 123 -1.06 3.95 5.34
N ARG A 124 -1.15 2.75 5.92
CA ARG A 124 -1.65 2.58 7.30
C ARG A 124 -0.70 3.24 8.30
N THR A 125 0.61 3.11 8.12
CA THR A 125 1.60 3.79 8.97
C THR A 125 1.46 5.31 8.88
N ALA A 126 1.22 5.87 7.69
CA ALA A 126 0.99 7.30 7.52
C ALA A 126 -0.27 7.80 8.23
N LEU A 127 -1.35 7.01 8.23
CA LEU A 127 -2.57 7.33 8.97
C LEU A 127 -2.34 7.24 10.49
N LEU A 128 -1.64 6.21 10.97
CA LEU A 128 -1.24 6.06 12.38
C LEU A 128 -0.42 7.25 12.89
N VAL A 129 0.45 7.82 12.04
CA VAL A 129 1.15 9.08 12.34
C VAL A 129 0.15 10.24 12.52
N GLY A 130 -0.87 10.32 11.67
CA GLY A 130 -1.94 11.31 11.79
C GLY A 130 -2.78 11.16 13.07
N TYR A 131 -2.90 9.94 13.61
CA TYR A 131 -3.51 9.66 14.91
C TYR A 131 -2.62 9.99 16.12
N GLY A 132 -1.36 10.38 15.90
CA GLY A 132 -0.43 10.77 16.97
C GLY A 132 0.40 9.61 17.55
N ASN A 133 0.47 8.46 16.87
CA ASN A 133 1.29 7.34 17.34
C ASN A 133 2.80 7.59 17.08
N GLY A 134 3.57 7.81 18.14
CA GLY A 134 5.01 8.10 18.05
C GLY A 134 5.85 6.97 17.43
N MET A 135 5.47 5.71 17.63
CA MET A 135 6.17 4.57 17.00
C MET A 135 5.92 4.52 15.48
N ALA A 136 4.74 4.95 15.04
CA ALA A 136 4.43 5.04 13.61
C ALA A 136 5.26 6.12 12.91
N VAL A 137 5.60 7.21 13.60
CA VAL A 137 6.46 8.28 13.05
C VAL A 137 7.85 7.73 12.75
N LEU A 138 8.46 7.05 13.72
CA LEU A 138 9.78 6.45 13.56
C LEU A 138 9.80 5.41 12.43
N ALA A 139 8.74 4.60 12.34
CA ALA A 139 8.60 3.61 11.28
C ALA A 139 8.42 4.23 9.89
N LEU A 140 7.67 5.33 9.78
CA LEU A 140 7.52 6.03 8.52
C LEU A 140 8.83 6.70 8.08
N LEU A 141 9.58 7.26 9.02
CA LEU A 141 10.91 7.82 8.77
C LEU A 141 11.90 6.76 8.32
N SER A 142 11.91 5.58 8.95
CA SER A 142 12.81 4.48 8.56
C SER A 142 12.47 3.94 7.17
N MET A 143 11.18 3.80 6.84
CA MET A 143 10.73 3.46 5.48
C MET A 143 11.16 4.50 4.46
N ALA A 144 10.97 5.79 4.75
CA ALA A 144 11.38 6.88 3.87
C ALA A 144 12.90 6.89 3.64
N ALA A 145 13.70 6.72 4.69
CA ALA A 145 15.15 6.63 4.60
C ALA A 145 15.60 5.43 3.75
N GLY A 146 15.00 4.25 3.95
CA GLY A 146 15.28 3.06 3.16
C GLY A 146 14.99 3.26 1.66
N VAL A 147 13.86 3.88 1.32
CA VAL A 147 13.52 4.20 -0.08
C VAL A 147 14.50 5.23 -0.66
N MET A 148 14.87 6.27 0.10
CA MET A 148 15.84 7.26 -0.36
C MET A 148 17.20 6.62 -0.66
N LEU A 149 17.71 5.76 0.22
CA LEU A 149 18.96 5.04 0.01
C LEU A 149 18.91 4.12 -1.21
N ALA A 150 17.79 3.39 -1.39
CA ALA A 150 17.62 2.54 -2.57
C ALA A 150 17.61 3.37 -3.87
N VAL A 151 16.91 4.51 -3.89
CA VAL A 151 16.83 5.39 -5.05
C VAL A 151 18.19 6.02 -5.37
N THR A 152 18.94 6.49 -4.36
CA THR A 152 20.28 7.04 -4.58
C THR A 152 21.25 5.98 -5.06
N TYR A 153 21.20 4.76 -4.52
CA TYR A 153 22.01 3.63 -4.99
C TYR A 153 21.73 3.28 -6.45
N ILE A 154 20.45 3.14 -6.83
CA ILE A 154 20.06 2.86 -8.23
C ILE A 154 20.52 4.00 -9.16
N ARG A 155 20.33 5.26 -8.73
CA ARG A 155 20.78 6.43 -9.50
C ARG A 155 22.30 6.47 -9.66
N PHE A 156 23.05 6.13 -8.61
CA PHE A 156 24.50 6.10 -8.65
C PHE A 156 25.01 5.02 -9.60
N LYS A 157 24.40 3.83 -9.56
CA LYS A 157 24.72 2.73 -10.47
C LYS A 157 24.37 3.07 -11.93
N ALA A 158 23.27 3.80 -12.15
CA ALA A 158 22.87 4.29 -13.47
C ALA A 158 23.81 5.38 -14.02
N LYS A 159 24.33 6.26 -13.16
CA LYS A 159 25.31 7.30 -13.55
C LYS A 159 26.69 6.72 -13.91
N LYS A 160 27.10 5.61 -13.29
CA LYS A 160 28.37 4.92 -13.56
C LYS A 160 28.44 4.19 -14.90
N GLY A 161 27.44 4.34 -15.78
CA GLY A 161 27.55 3.91 -17.17
C GLY A 161 27.67 2.40 -17.37
N ILE A 162 27.19 1.57 -16.43
CA ILE A 162 27.09 0.12 -16.68
C ILE A 162 26.11 -0.06 -17.86
N PRO A 163 26.55 -0.60 -19.02
CA PRO A 163 25.66 -0.81 -20.15
C PRO A 163 24.52 -1.75 -19.74
N ARG A 164 23.30 -1.36 -20.12
CA ARG A 164 22.02 -1.89 -19.64
C ARG A 164 21.71 -3.31 -20.07
#